data_AF-A0A935AQ38-F1
#
_entry.id   AF-A0A935AQ38-F1
#
_cell.length_a   1.000
_cell.length_b   1.000
_cell.length_c   1.000
_cell.angle_alpha   90.00
_cell.angle_beta   90.00
_cell.angle_gamma   90.00
#
_symmetry.space_group_name_H-M   'P 1'
#
loop_
_entity.id
_entity.type
_entity.pdbx_description
1 polymer ?
#
loop_
_entity_poly.entity_id
_entity_poly.type
_entity_poly.pdbx_seq_one_letter_code
_entity_poly.pdbx_strand_id
1 'polypeptide(L)'
;MGRDASVRHRGVGGERRRRALGLALSGRIGTVTAAWKTDLHRILGAIACGFTALHLVALVADSTVDFGLAELAVPFASSWHASAVAWGVVGMYLLALVEVSSLLRRRLTRRTWRRLHMASYGVFVAATAHYLTAGTDGGSSLSVAVIGVTSVAVGVLTVWRIVTASSIAQRVLADPR
;
A
#
# COMPACT_ATOMS: atom_id res chain seq x y z
N MET A 1 61.91 -48.34 26.73
CA MET A 1 62.22 -46.98 27.22
C MET A 1 61.46 -46.00 26.34
N GLY A 2 60.49 -45.27 26.88
CA GLY A 2 59.62 -44.39 26.09
C GLY A 2 58.46 -43.81 26.91
N ARG A 3 58.80 -42.95 27.87
CA ARG A 3 57.88 -41.96 28.46
C ARG A 3 57.82 -40.77 27.49
N ASP A 4 56.66 -40.20 27.22
CA ASP A 4 56.32 -38.89 27.79
C ASP A 4 54.94 -38.38 27.35
N ALA A 5 54.22 -37.90 28.36
CA ALA A 5 52.98 -37.17 28.26
C ALA A 5 53.25 -35.75 27.74
N SER A 6 52.36 -35.22 26.90
CA SER A 6 52.15 -33.77 26.86
C SER A 6 50.70 -33.43 26.59
N VAL A 7 49.98 -33.28 27.70
CA VAL A 7 48.72 -32.54 27.79
C VAL A 7 48.99 -31.11 27.31
N ARG A 8 48.27 -30.64 26.29
CA ARG A 8 48.30 -29.23 25.89
C ARG A 8 46.89 -28.63 25.94
N HIS A 9 46.59 -28.03 27.09
CA HIS A 9 45.57 -27.01 27.25
C HIS A 9 45.78 -25.90 26.20
N ARG A 10 44.77 -25.59 25.37
CA ARG A 10 44.68 -24.30 24.67
C ARG A 10 43.28 -23.73 24.77
N GLY A 11 43.15 -22.74 25.65
CA GLY A 11 42.61 -21.42 25.29
C GLY A 11 41.13 -21.33 24.96
N VAL A 12 40.30 -21.32 26.00
CA VAL A 12 38.97 -20.69 26.03
C VAL A 12 39.15 -19.17 25.81
N GLY A 13 39.34 -18.74 24.56
CA GLY A 13 39.59 -17.32 24.25
C GLY A 13 39.13 -16.85 22.87
N GLY A 14 38.70 -17.77 22.00
CA GLY A 14 38.33 -17.46 20.61
C GLY A 14 36.85 -17.14 20.37
N GLU A 15 35.94 -17.58 21.24
CA GLU A 15 34.50 -17.51 20.96
C GLU A 15 33.88 -16.13 21.19
N ARG A 16 34.46 -15.31 22.07
CA ARG A 16 33.95 -13.95 22.31
C ARG A 16 34.24 -12.97 21.17
N ARG A 17 35.27 -13.20 20.35
CA ARG A 17 35.56 -12.35 19.18
C ARG A 17 34.67 -12.61 17.97
N ARG A 18 34.01 -13.77 17.89
CA ARG A 18 33.07 -14.09 16.79
C ARG A 18 31.69 -13.45 16.95
N ARG A 19 31.29 -13.12 18.19
CA ARG A 19 29.98 -12.50 18.46
C ARG A 19 29.94 -10.99 18.18
N ALA A 20 31.08 -10.30 18.23
CA ALA A 20 31.16 -8.87 17.89
C ALA A 20 31.12 -8.61 16.38
N LEU A 21 31.65 -9.52 15.56
CA LEU A 21 31.62 -9.40 14.09
C LEU A 21 30.24 -9.73 13.50
N GLY A 22 29.40 -10.48 14.21
CA GLY A 22 28.02 -10.77 13.78
C GLY A 22 27.07 -9.57 13.88
N LEU A 23 27.41 -8.56 14.67
CA LEU A 23 26.60 -7.34 14.84
C LEU A 23 26.98 -6.23 13.84
N ALA A 24 28.16 -6.31 13.21
CA ALA A 24 28.63 -5.32 12.24
C ALA A 24 28.17 -5.57 10.79
N LEU A 25 27.58 -6.74 10.50
CA LEU A 25 27.06 -7.10 9.17
C LEU A 25 25.51 -7.09 9.08
N SER A 26 24.81 -6.74 10.15
CA SER A 26 23.34 -6.62 10.19
C SER A 26 22.82 -5.34 9.51
N GLY A 27 23.73 -4.49 9.02
CA GLY A 27 23.43 -3.27 8.30
C GLY A 27 23.49 -3.44 6.78
N ARG A 28 22.88 -4.49 6.20
CA ARG A 28 22.48 -4.37 4.79
C ARG A 28 21.23 -3.50 4.78
N ILE A 29 21.42 -2.18 4.56
CA ILE A 29 20.36 -1.32 4.04
C ILE A 29 19.99 -1.93 2.68
N GLY A 30 19.03 -2.84 2.74
CA GLY A 30 18.75 -3.79 1.68
C GLY A 30 18.16 -3.06 0.48
N THR A 31 18.67 -3.38 -0.69
CA THR A 31 18.01 -3.05 -1.96
C THR A 31 16.52 -3.36 -1.88
N VAL A 32 15.66 -2.42 -2.27
CA VAL A 32 14.20 -2.56 -2.25
C VAL A 32 13.77 -3.75 -3.12
N THR A 33 13.52 -4.90 -2.49
CA THR A 33 13.17 -6.14 -3.20
C THR A 33 11.71 -6.11 -3.64
N ALA A 34 11.36 -6.95 -4.63
CA ALA A 34 9.96 -7.11 -5.03
C ALA A 34 9.07 -7.67 -3.89
N ALA A 35 9.63 -8.53 -3.05
CA ALA A 35 8.96 -9.07 -1.87
C ALA A 35 8.65 -7.96 -0.85
N TRP A 36 9.66 -7.13 -0.52
CA TRP A 36 9.48 -6.01 0.40
C TRP A 36 8.42 -5.01 -0.07
N LYS A 37 8.43 -4.65 -1.37
CA LYS A 37 7.40 -3.75 -1.94
C LYS A 37 6.00 -4.35 -1.84
N THR A 38 5.89 -5.66 -2.04
CA THR A 38 4.60 -6.36 -1.96
C THR A 38 4.10 -6.40 -0.52
N ASP A 39 5.00 -6.62 0.45
CA ASP A 39 4.66 -6.64 1.86
C ASP A 39 4.23 -5.27 2.36
N LEU A 40 5.01 -4.22 2.04
CA LEU A 40 4.64 -2.84 2.32
C LEU A 40 3.28 -2.48 1.72
N HIS A 41 3.03 -2.84 0.46
CA HIS A 41 1.75 -2.57 -0.21
C HIS A 41 0.57 -3.23 0.50
N ARG A 42 0.74 -4.46 1.00
CA ARG A 42 -0.31 -5.17 1.77
C ARG A 42 -0.58 -4.50 3.11
N ILE A 43 0.46 -4.10 3.83
CA ILE A 43 0.33 -3.39 5.10
C ILE A 43 -0.40 -2.06 4.88
N LEU A 44 0.02 -1.27 3.89
CA LEU A 44 -0.64 0.00 3.54
C LEU A 44 -2.10 -0.21 3.11
N GLY A 45 -2.40 -1.27 2.34
CA GLY A 45 -3.76 -1.62 1.97
C GLY A 45 -4.63 -1.99 3.18
N ALA A 46 -4.10 -2.79 4.10
CA ALA A 46 -4.80 -3.17 5.33
C ALA A 46 -5.06 -1.94 6.23
N ILE A 47 -4.07 -1.06 6.36
CA ILE A 47 -4.22 0.22 7.09
C ILE A 47 -5.31 1.07 6.44
N ALA A 48 -5.29 1.24 5.10
CA ALA A 48 -6.30 2.00 4.39
C ALA A 48 -7.72 1.45 4.60
N CYS A 49 -7.89 0.12 4.52
CA CYS A 49 -9.18 -0.52 4.80
C CYS A 49 -9.62 -0.33 6.26
N GLY A 50 -8.69 -0.50 7.22
CA GLY A 50 -8.95 -0.31 8.64
C GLY A 50 -9.38 1.13 8.99
N PHE A 51 -8.67 2.13 8.46
CA PHE A 51 -9.05 3.54 8.65
C PHE A 51 -10.35 3.90 7.95
N THR A 52 -10.65 3.29 6.79
CA THR A 52 -11.96 3.47 6.13
C THR A 52 -13.08 2.92 7.01
N ALA A 53 -12.92 1.72 7.57
CA ALA A 53 -13.90 1.15 8.49
C ALA A 53 -14.08 2.01 9.74
N LEU A 54 -12.97 2.47 10.34
CA LEU A 54 -13.00 3.39 11.49
C LEU A 54 -13.71 4.70 11.15
N HIS A 55 -13.47 5.26 9.96
CA HIS A 55 -14.13 6.47 9.49
C HIS A 55 -15.65 6.27 9.37
N LEU A 56 -16.12 5.16 8.80
CA LEU A 56 -17.55 4.85 8.73
C LEU A 56 -18.18 4.69 10.11
N VAL A 57 -17.48 4.03 11.05
CA VAL A 57 -17.94 3.90 12.44
C VAL A 57 -18.05 5.27 13.10
N ALA A 58 -17.07 6.15 12.88
CA ALA A 58 -17.10 7.52 13.39
C ALA A 58 -18.26 8.33 12.81
N LEU A 59 -18.60 8.16 11.53
CA LEU A 59 -19.76 8.81 10.91
C LEU A 59 -21.08 8.36 11.54
N VAL A 60 -21.24 7.06 11.82
CA VAL A 60 -22.45 6.55 12.51
C VAL A 60 -22.52 7.00 13.96
N ALA A 61 -21.37 7.20 14.60
CA ALA A 61 -21.28 7.68 15.97
C ALA A 61 -21.36 9.21 16.10
N ASP A 62 -21.36 9.94 14.97
CA ASP A 62 -21.44 11.39 14.96
C ASP A 62 -22.84 11.87 15.38
N SER A 63 -22.90 12.92 16.19
CA SER A 63 -24.15 13.51 16.68
C SER A 63 -24.48 14.86 16.04
N THR A 64 -23.65 15.33 15.11
CA THR A 64 -23.83 16.61 14.42
C THR A 64 -24.51 16.43 13.07
N VAL A 65 -24.24 15.32 12.39
CA VAL A 65 -24.87 14.91 11.13
C VAL A 65 -25.30 13.46 11.25
N ASP A 66 -26.61 13.21 11.20
CA ASP A 66 -27.15 11.85 11.27
C ASP A 66 -26.85 11.09 9.97
N PHE A 67 -25.94 10.12 10.04
CA PHE A 67 -25.67 9.16 8.96
C PHE A 67 -26.29 7.80 9.27
N GLY A 68 -27.34 7.45 8.53
CA GLY A 68 -27.92 6.11 8.54
C GLY A 68 -27.23 5.15 7.55
N LEU A 69 -27.69 3.90 7.53
CA LEU A 69 -27.15 2.88 6.62
C LEU A 69 -27.38 3.21 5.14
N ALA A 70 -28.46 3.94 4.82
CA ALA A 70 -28.77 4.34 3.46
C ALA A 70 -27.75 5.35 2.94
N GLU A 71 -27.35 6.33 3.75
CA GLU A 71 -26.40 7.38 3.42
C GLU A 71 -24.98 6.83 3.23
N LEU A 72 -24.63 5.74 3.92
CA LEU A 72 -23.35 5.05 3.76
C LEU A 72 -23.29 4.12 2.54
N ALA A 73 -24.43 3.60 2.10
CA ALA A 73 -24.47 2.59 1.04
C ALA A 73 -25.00 3.13 -0.30
N VAL A 74 -25.89 4.11 -0.30
CA VAL A 74 -26.57 4.58 -1.51
C VAL A 74 -26.00 5.95 -1.91
N PRO A 75 -25.35 6.06 -3.08
CA PRO A 75 -24.89 7.35 -3.58
C PRO A 75 -26.05 8.34 -3.65
N PHE A 76 -25.79 9.59 -3.23
CA PHE A 76 -26.77 10.69 -3.19
C PHE A 76 -27.93 10.54 -2.20
N ALA A 77 -27.93 9.53 -1.32
CA ALA A 77 -28.97 9.41 -0.29
C ALA A 77 -28.84 10.46 0.84
N SER A 78 -27.62 10.94 1.11
CA SER A 78 -27.41 11.95 2.15
C SER A 78 -27.93 13.33 1.71
N SER A 79 -28.64 14.01 2.61
CA SER A 79 -29.01 15.42 2.46
C SER A 79 -27.84 16.37 2.72
N TRP A 80 -26.77 15.88 3.37
CA TRP A 80 -25.55 16.63 3.64
C TRP A 80 -24.53 16.39 2.52
N HIS A 81 -24.18 17.46 1.78
CA HIS A 81 -23.22 17.42 0.66
C HIS A 81 -23.35 16.15 -0.21
N ALA A 82 -24.56 15.88 -0.72
CA ALA A 82 -24.93 14.65 -1.40
C ALA A 82 -23.90 14.15 -2.44
N SER A 83 -23.38 15.07 -3.26
CA SER A 83 -22.35 14.76 -4.27
C SER A 83 -21.01 14.35 -3.67
N ALA A 84 -20.59 15.00 -2.59
CA ALA A 84 -19.35 14.68 -1.90
C ALA A 84 -19.44 13.30 -1.24
N VAL A 85 -20.55 13.02 -0.55
CA VAL A 85 -20.82 11.71 0.04
C VAL A 85 -20.88 10.62 -1.03
N ALA A 86 -21.52 10.88 -2.17
CA ALA A 86 -21.59 9.93 -3.29
C ALA A 86 -20.19 9.49 -3.77
N TRP A 87 -19.20 10.39 -3.84
CA TRP A 87 -17.82 10.02 -4.14
C TRP A 87 -17.21 9.07 -3.10
N GLY A 88 -17.51 9.27 -1.82
CA GLY A 88 -17.09 8.39 -0.73
C GLY A 88 -17.68 6.98 -0.86
N VAL A 89 -18.99 6.89 -1.13
CA VAL A 89 -19.69 5.61 -1.33
C VAL A 89 -19.13 4.85 -2.54
N VAL A 90 -18.93 5.55 -3.68
CA VAL A 90 -18.31 4.95 -4.87
C VAL A 90 -16.88 4.49 -4.57
N GLY A 91 -16.09 5.31 -3.86
CA GLY A 91 -14.74 4.97 -3.44
C GLY A 91 -14.70 3.73 -2.54
N MET A 92 -15.62 3.61 -1.59
CA MET A 92 -15.78 2.44 -0.72
C MET A 92 -16.07 1.17 -1.52
N TYR A 93 -16.98 1.23 -2.50
CA TYR A 93 -17.28 0.08 -3.35
C TYR A 93 -16.11 -0.35 -4.23
N LEU A 94 -15.38 0.61 -4.81
CA LEU A 94 -14.16 0.31 -5.57
C LEU A 94 -13.07 -0.27 -4.67
N LEU A 95 -12.92 0.22 -3.44
CA LEU A 95 -11.96 -0.31 -2.47
C LEU A 95 -12.31 -1.75 -2.10
N ALA A 96 -13.59 -2.02 -1.78
CA ALA A 96 -14.09 -3.36 -1.48
C ALA A 96 -13.85 -4.32 -2.67
N LEU A 97 -14.12 -3.88 -3.90
CA LEU A 97 -13.84 -4.67 -5.12
C LEU A 97 -12.35 -5.03 -5.25
N VAL A 98 -11.47 -4.06 -5.04
CA VAL A 98 -10.01 -4.25 -5.12
C VAL A 98 -9.53 -5.19 -4.01
N GLU A 99 -10.02 -5.04 -2.78
CA GLU A 99 -9.60 -5.85 -1.64
C GLU A 99 -10.10 -7.28 -1.77
N VAL A 100 -11.39 -7.49 -2.03
CA VAL A 100 -11.98 -8.83 -2.22
C VAL A 100 -11.31 -9.56 -3.38
N SER A 101 -11.10 -8.88 -4.51
CA SER A 101 -10.40 -9.51 -5.65
C SER A 101 -8.94 -9.85 -5.33
N SER A 102 -8.28 -9.10 -4.45
CA SER A 102 -6.90 -9.34 -4.01
C SER A 102 -6.80 -10.51 -3.02
N LEU A 103 -7.75 -10.65 -2.10
CA LEU A 103 -7.88 -11.82 -1.22
C LEU A 103 -8.18 -13.09 -2.03
N LEU A 104 -9.00 -12.98 -3.08
CA LEU A 104 -9.35 -14.06 -3.99
C LEU A 104 -8.35 -14.27 -5.14
N ARG A 105 -7.18 -13.61 -5.12
CA ARG A 105 -6.18 -13.66 -6.22
C ARG A 105 -5.81 -15.08 -6.66
N ARG A 106 -5.81 -16.06 -5.74
CA ARG A 106 -5.52 -17.48 -6.05
C ARG A 106 -6.59 -18.16 -6.90
N ARG A 107 -7.81 -17.63 -6.92
CA ARG A 107 -8.97 -18.16 -7.67
C ARG A 107 -9.19 -17.43 -9.00
N LEU A 108 -8.48 -16.33 -9.25
CA LEU A 108 -8.65 -15.50 -10.44
C LEU A 108 -7.49 -15.70 -11.41
N THR A 109 -7.78 -15.60 -12.71
CA THR A 109 -6.70 -15.50 -13.71
C THR A 109 -5.90 -14.21 -13.47
N ARG A 110 -4.61 -14.23 -13.81
CA ARG A 110 -3.73 -13.06 -13.68
C ARG A 110 -4.27 -11.85 -14.44
N ARG A 111 -4.93 -12.06 -15.58
CA ARG A 111 -5.53 -10.99 -16.40
C ARG A 111 -6.74 -10.37 -15.71
N THR A 112 -7.66 -11.19 -15.20
CA THR A 112 -8.85 -10.73 -14.50
C THR A 112 -8.47 -9.97 -13.24
N TRP A 113 -7.61 -10.56 -12.40
CA TRP A 113 -7.15 -9.91 -11.17
C TRP A 113 -6.49 -8.56 -11.48
N ARG A 114 -5.62 -8.49 -12.50
CA ARG A 114 -4.98 -7.22 -12.87
C ARG A 114 -6.00 -6.17 -13.28
N ARG A 115 -7.03 -6.51 -14.07
CA ARG A 115 -8.09 -5.58 -14.49
C ARG A 115 -8.86 -5.03 -13.30
N LEU A 116 -9.31 -5.90 -12.39
CA LEU A 116 -10.03 -5.50 -11.18
C LEU A 116 -9.13 -4.63 -10.28
N HIS A 117 -7.88 -5.01 -10.11
CA HIS A 117 -6.94 -4.26 -9.28
C HIS A 117 -6.61 -2.86 -9.86
N MET A 118 -6.78 -2.62 -11.17
CA MET A 118 -6.68 -1.27 -11.74
C MET A 118 -7.80 -0.34 -11.25
N ALA A 119 -8.90 -0.85 -10.68
CA ALA A 119 -9.92 -0.01 -10.05
C ALA A 119 -9.36 0.80 -8.87
N SER A 120 -8.20 0.44 -8.32
CA SER A 120 -7.48 1.23 -7.31
C SER A 120 -7.16 2.67 -7.75
N TYR A 121 -6.95 2.89 -9.06
CA TYR A 121 -6.83 4.25 -9.60
C TYR A 121 -8.14 5.03 -9.47
N GLY A 122 -9.28 4.36 -9.66
CA GLY A 122 -10.60 4.94 -9.42
C GLY A 122 -10.84 5.22 -7.94
N VAL A 123 -10.39 4.35 -7.03
CA VAL A 123 -10.42 4.59 -5.58
C VAL A 123 -9.67 5.88 -5.24
N PHE A 124 -8.46 6.07 -5.78
CA PHE A 124 -7.68 7.29 -5.55
C PHE A 124 -8.45 8.54 -5.99
N VAL A 125 -8.97 8.55 -7.22
CA VAL A 125 -9.73 9.69 -7.75
C VAL A 125 -10.98 9.97 -6.91
N ALA A 126 -11.77 8.95 -6.60
CA ALA A 126 -13.00 9.09 -5.83
C ALA A 126 -12.72 9.57 -4.39
N ALA A 127 -11.71 9.02 -3.72
CA ALA A 127 -11.33 9.44 -2.38
C ALA A 127 -10.80 10.88 -2.36
N THR A 128 -10.01 11.29 -3.36
CA THR A 128 -9.56 12.68 -3.49
C THR A 128 -10.73 13.62 -3.75
N ALA A 129 -11.65 13.27 -4.65
CA ALA A 129 -12.84 14.07 -4.93
C ALA A 129 -13.74 14.20 -3.68
N HIS A 130 -13.96 13.09 -2.97
CA HIS A 130 -14.69 13.06 -1.70
C HIS A 130 -14.05 14.01 -0.68
N TYR A 131 -12.75 13.88 -0.44
CA TYR A 131 -12.02 14.75 0.50
C TYR A 131 -12.12 16.23 0.14
N LEU A 132 -11.89 16.58 -1.13
CA LEU A 132 -11.88 17.97 -1.60
C LEU A 132 -13.26 18.63 -1.55
N THR A 133 -14.33 17.84 -1.66
CA THR A 133 -15.71 18.36 -1.74
C THR A 133 -16.50 18.21 -0.45
N ALA A 134 -16.08 17.33 0.46
CA ALA A 134 -16.76 17.10 1.75
C ALA A 134 -16.23 18.00 2.88
N GLY A 135 -14.94 18.35 2.88
CA GLY A 135 -14.28 18.96 4.04
C GLY A 135 -14.11 20.48 3.97
N THR A 136 -14.23 21.14 5.12
CA THR A 136 -13.82 22.54 5.33
C THR A 136 -12.31 22.74 5.12
N ASP A 137 -11.53 21.69 5.36
CA ASP A 137 -10.06 21.73 5.32
C ASP A 137 -9.48 21.50 3.92
N GLY A 138 -10.32 21.19 2.93
CA GLY A 138 -9.87 20.91 1.56
C GLY A 138 -9.10 22.07 0.91
N GLY A 139 -9.38 23.31 1.33
CA GLY A 139 -8.72 24.53 0.85
C GLY A 139 -7.48 24.93 1.64
N SER A 140 -7.11 24.24 2.72
CA SER A 140 -5.92 24.61 3.50
C SER A 140 -4.65 24.41 2.68
N SER A 141 -3.65 25.30 2.83
CA SER A 141 -2.39 25.21 2.08
C SER A 141 -1.67 23.86 2.29
N LEU A 142 -1.79 23.28 3.50
CA LEU A 142 -1.23 21.97 3.81
C LEU A 142 -1.97 20.86 3.04
N SER A 143 -3.30 20.88 3.05
CA SER A 143 -4.14 19.90 2.34
C SER A 143 -3.85 19.91 0.83
N VAL A 144 -3.82 21.09 0.23
CA VAL A 144 -3.51 21.27 -1.19
C VAL A 144 -2.10 20.79 -1.51
N ALA A 145 -1.11 21.09 -0.66
CA ALA A 145 0.25 20.62 -0.85
C ALA A 145 0.34 19.08 -0.79
N VAL A 146 -0.27 18.45 0.23
CA VAL A 146 -0.24 16.99 0.40
C VAL A 146 -0.92 16.27 -0.77
N ILE A 147 -2.10 16.74 -1.19
CA ILE A 147 -2.83 16.16 -2.32
C ILE A 147 -2.07 16.38 -3.61
N GLY A 148 -1.55 17.59 -3.83
CA GLY A 148 -0.77 17.94 -5.02
C GLY A 148 0.46 17.06 -5.15
N VAL A 149 1.28 16.97 -4.11
CA VAL A 149 2.48 16.12 -4.08
C VAL A 149 2.13 14.65 -4.31
N THR A 150 1.10 14.14 -3.63
CA THR A 150 0.68 12.74 -3.76
C THR A 150 0.16 12.44 -5.16
N SER A 151 -0.65 13.33 -5.74
CA SER A 151 -1.20 13.19 -7.09
C SER A 151 -0.10 13.22 -8.15
N VAL A 152 0.86 14.13 -8.02
CA VAL A 152 2.04 14.19 -8.90
C VAL A 152 2.86 12.91 -8.78
N ALA A 153 3.13 12.44 -7.56
CA ALA A 153 3.89 11.20 -7.35
C ALA A 153 3.19 10.00 -7.99
N VAL A 154 1.87 9.83 -7.78
CA VAL A 154 1.07 8.77 -8.40
C VAL A 154 1.10 8.88 -9.93
N GLY A 155 0.95 10.09 -10.48
CA GLY A 155 1.00 10.35 -11.92
C GLY A 155 2.35 9.99 -12.52
N VAL A 156 3.45 10.50 -11.96
CA VAL A 156 4.82 10.23 -12.41
C VAL A 156 5.15 8.75 -12.35
N LEU A 157 4.85 8.08 -11.24
CA LEU A 157 5.12 6.65 -11.09
C LEU A 157 4.29 5.80 -12.06
N THR A 158 3.06 6.23 -12.38
CA THR A 158 2.19 5.56 -13.34
C THR A 158 2.73 5.69 -14.76
N VAL A 159 3.12 6.90 -15.17
CA VAL A 159 3.75 7.14 -16.47
C VAL A 159 5.05 6.34 -16.59
N TRP A 160 5.91 6.40 -15.57
CA TRP A 160 7.15 5.65 -15.54
C TRP A 160 6.93 4.14 -15.68
N ARG A 161 5.92 3.59 -15.00
CA ARG A 161 5.53 2.19 -15.12
C ARG A 161 5.10 1.81 -16.54
N ILE A 162 4.34 2.68 -17.22
CA ILE A 162 3.88 2.43 -18.59
C ILE A 162 5.07 2.45 -19.55
N VAL A 163 5.91 3.48 -19.48
CA VAL A 163 7.07 3.65 -20.36
C VAL A 163 8.07 2.49 -20.20
N THR A 164 8.36 2.07 -18.96
CA THR A 164 9.27 0.95 -18.69
C THR A 164 8.71 -0.41 -19.12
N ALA A 165 7.38 -0.61 -19.02
CA ALA A 165 6.76 -1.82 -19.53
C ALA A 165 6.81 -1.89 -21.07
N SER A 166 6.60 -0.77 -21.76
CA SER A 166 6.67 -0.67 -23.22
C SER A 166 8.08 -0.89 -23.75
N SER A 167 9.11 -0.37 -23.08
CA SER A 167 10.50 -0.52 -23.52
C SER A 167 11.00 -1.96 -23.43
N ILE A 168 10.57 -2.73 -22.42
CA ILE A 168 10.86 -4.17 -22.32
C ILE A 168 10.19 -4.93 -23.46
N ALA A 169 8.91 -4.64 -23.75
CA ALA A 169 8.19 -5.28 -24.84
C ALA A 169 8.84 -5.01 -26.21
N GLN A 170 9.27 -3.78 -26.46
CA GLN A 170 9.98 -3.41 -27.69
C GLN A 170 11.33 -4.15 -27.83
N ARG A 171 12.09 -4.28 -26.75
CA ARG A 171 13.37 -5.03 -26.76
C ARG A 171 13.17 -6.51 -27.08
N VAL A 172 12.11 -7.14 -26.55
CA VAL A 172 11.79 -8.56 -26.84
C VAL A 172 11.39 -8.76 -28.29
N LEU A 173 10.66 -7.82 -28.90
CA LEU A 173 10.29 -7.90 -30.32
C LEU A 173 11.46 -7.61 -31.26
N ALA A 174 12.43 -6.79 -30.81
CA ALA A 174 13.61 -6.42 -31.59
C ALA A 174 14.73 -7.48 -31.60
N ASP A 175 14.72 -8.45 -30.69
CA ASP A 175 15.62 -9.61 -30.66
C ASP A 175 14.85 -10.91 -30.93
N PRO A 176 14.43 -11.18 -32.19
CA PRO A 176 13.84 -12.45 -32.56
C PRO A 176 14.95 -13.50 -32.67
N ARG A 177 15.16 -14.24 -31.58
CA ARG A 177 15.92 -15.50 -31.64
C ARG A 177 15.14 -16.57 -32.39
#